data_AF-A0A150TCS1-F1
#
_entry.id   AF-A0A150TCS1-F1
#
_cell.length_a   1.000
_cell.length_b   1.000
_cell.length_c   1.000
_cell.angle_alpha   90.00
_cell.angle_beta   90.00
_cell.angle_gamma   90.00
#
_symmetry.space_group_name_H-M   'P 1'
#
loop_
_entity.id
_entity.type
_entity.pdbx_description
1 polymer ?
#
loop_
_entity_poly.entity_id
_entity_poly.type
_entity_poly.pdbx_seq_one_letter_code
_entity_poly.pdbx_strand_id
1 'polypeptide(L)' 'MKTAISVPDDVFEQVDNLARRLKMSRSQLYSRALSEYVARHAPDAVTEALDRVCAELAMEPGRSSPSC' A
#
# COMPACT_ATOMS: atom_id res chain seq x y z
N MET A 1 -4.35 -14.02 -1.98
CA MET A 1 -5.42 -14.32 -2.98
C MET A 1 -4.77 -14.36 -4.37
N LYS A 2 -5.24 -15.18 -5.32
CA LYS A 2 -4.70 -15.26 -6.68
C LYS A 2 -5.76 -14.76 -7.66
N THR A 3 -5.42 -13.74 -8.43
CA THR A 3 -6.30 -13.15 -9.45
C THR A 3 -5.67 -13.34 -10.82
N ALA A 4 -6.44 -13.84 -11.79
CA ALA A 4 -6.02 -13.83 -13.18
C ALA A 4 -6.33 -12.45 -13.77
N ILE A 5 -5.32 -11.80 -14.36
CA ILE A 5 -5.46 -10.50 -15.00
C ILE A 5 -5.07 -10.64 -16.47
N SER A 6 -5.81 -9.98 -17.35
CA SER A 6 -5.43 -9.81 -18.75
C SER A 6 -4.61 -8.52 -18.87
N VAL A 7 -3.46 -8.61 -19.52
CA VAL A 7 -2.59 -7.46 -19.82
C VAL A 7 -2.22 -7.51 -21.29
N PRO A 8 -2.00 -6.36 -21.95
CA PRO A 8 -1.44 -6.32 -23.30
C PRO A 8 -0.09 -7.05 -23.39
N ASP A 9 0.18 -7.70 -24.53
CA ASP A 9 1.39 -8.52 -24.73
C ASP A 9 2.68 -7.69 -24.60
N ASP A 10 2.68 -6.46 -25.11
CA ASP A 10 3.80 -5.51 -25.01
C ASP A 10 4.12 -5.14 -23.56
N VAL A 11 3.10 -5.00 -22.72
CA VAL A 11 3.27 -4.75 -21.27
C VAL A 11 3.85 -5.98 -20.59
N PHE A 12 3.35 -7.18 -20.94
CA PHE A 12 3.85 -8.42 -20.39
C PHE A 12 5.33 -8.65 -20.72
N GLU A 13 5.74 -8.42 -21.96
CA GLU A 13 7.15 -8.55 -22.39
C GLU A 13 8.06 -7.59 -21.62
N GLN A 14 7.65 -6.33 -21.46
CA GLN A 14 8.39 -5.34 -20.68
C GLN A 14 8.54 -5.75 -19.21
N VAL A 15 7.45 -6.24 -18.59
CA VAL A 15 7.46 -6.75 -17.22
C VAL A 15 8.39 -7.95 -17.07
N ASP A 16 8.34 -8.90 -18.00
CA ASP A 16 9.16 -10.12 -17.97
C ASP A 16 10.66 -9.79 -18.08
N ASN A 17 11.01 -8.85 -18.96
CA ASN A 17 12.37 -8.34 -19.08
C ASN A 17 12.85 -7.61 -17.82
N LEU A 18 12.00 -6.78 -17.22
CA LEU A 18 12.32 -6.08 -15.97
C LEU A 18 12.48 -7.06 -14.80
N ALA A 19 11.59 -8.04 -14.68
CA ALA A 19 11.63 -9.07 -13.64
C ALA A 19 12.95 -9.86 -13.70
N ARG A 20 13.39 -10.25 -14.91
CA ARG A 20 14.70 -10.89 -15.13
C ARG A 20 15.86 -10.00 -14.66
N ARG A 21 15.87 -8.73 -15.05
CA ARG A 21 16.93 -7.77 -14.67
C ARG A 21 17.01 -7.57 -13.16
N LEU A 22 15.85 -7.53 -12.48
CA LEU A 22 15.76 -7.35 -11.04
C LEU A 22 15.90 -8.66 -10.24
N LYS A 23 16.01 -9.82 -10.91
CA LYS A 23 16.01 -11.16 -10.31
C LYS A 23 14.79 -11.38 -9.40
N MET A 24 13.62 -10.91 -9.84
CA MET A 24 12.35 -11.05 -9.14
C MET A 24 11.39 -11.93 -9.95
N SER A 25 10.43 -12.55 -9.28
CA SER A 25 9.34 -13.21 -9.99
C SER A 25 8.37 -12.17 -10.58
N ARG A 26 7.72 -12.51 -11.69
CA ARG A 26 6.70 -11.64 -12.32
C ARG A 26 5.58 -11.29 -11.33
N SER A 27 5.09 -12.26 -10.56
CA SER A 27 4.05 -12.03 -9.55
C SER A 27 4.51 -11.07 -8.46
N GLN A 28 5.76 -11.15 -8.01
CA GLN A 28 6.31 -10.20 -7.05
C GLN A 28 6.38 -8.78 -7.64
N LEU A 29 6.79 -8.64 -8.90
CA LEU A 29 6.86 -7.35 -9.57
C LEU A 29 5.46 -6.72 -9.72
N TYR A 30 4.47 -7.50 -10.18
CA TYR A 30 3.08 -7.05 -10.27
C TYR A 30 2.53 -6.62 -8.91
N SER A 31 2.71 -7.44 -7.86
CA SER A 31 2.25 -7.10 -6.52
C SER A 31 2.87 -5.79 -6.02
N ARG A 32 4.17 -5.58 -6.25
CA ARG A 32 4.84 -4.34 -5.84
C ARG A 32 4.28 -3.13 -6.58
N ALA A 33 4.12 -3.23 -7.90
CA ALA A 33 3.58 -2.15 -8.72
C ALA A 33 2.14 -1.78 -8.32
N LEU A 34 1.28 -2.78 -8.07
CA LEU A 34 -0.09 -2.56 -7.63
C LEU A 34 -0.15 -1.92 -6.24
N SER A 35 0.63 -2.41 -5.28
CA SER A 35 0.69 -1.80 -3.93
C SER A 35 1.12 -0.34 -3.99
N GLU A 36 2.12 -0.02 -4.81
CA GLU A 36 2.59 1.34 -4.98
C GLU A 36 1.55 2.22 -5.70
N TYR A 37 0.89 1.69 -6.73
CA TYR A 37 -0.16 2.41 -7.45
C TYR A 37 -1.34 2.75 -6.55
N VAL A 38 -1.81 1.78 -5.75
CA VAL A 38 -2.90 2.00 -4.78
C VAL A 38 -2.48 3.03 -3.74
N ALA A 39 -1.27 2.92 -3.17
CA ALA A 39 -0.77 3.88 -2.18
C ALA A 39 -0.72 5.33 -2.72
N ARG A 40 -0.31 5.52 -3.98
CA ARG A 40 -0.29 6.85 -4.61
C ARG A 40 -1.68 7.45 -4.85
N HIS A 41 -2.71 6.61 -5.00
CA HIS A 41 -4.07 7.03 -5.33
C HIS A 41 -5.06 6.90 -4.16
N ALA A 42 -4.56 6.54 -2.98
CA ALA A 42 -5.34 6.52 -1.74
C ALA A 42 -4.78 7.52 -0.72
N PRO A 43 -4.73 8.83 -1.03
CA PRO A 43 -4.33 9.84 -0.05
C PRO A 43 -5.25 9.81 1.18
N ASP A 44 -6.54 9.52 0.97
CA ASP A 44 -7.54 9.44 2.03
C ASP A 44 -7.30 8.26 2.97
N ALA A 45 -6.63 7.18 2.53
CA ALA A 45 -6.34 6.05 3.41
C ALA A 45 -5.33 6.41 4.52
N VAL A 46 -4.44 7.36 4.27
CA VAL A 46 -3.51 7.89 5.28
C VAL A 46 -4.26 8.77 6.26
N THR A 47 -5.12 9.67 5.76
CA THR A 47 -5.99 10.50 6.60
C THR A 47 -6.92 9.64 7.44
N GLU A 48 -7.60 8.65 6.86
CA GLU A 48 -8.47 7.71 7.59
C GLU A 48 -7.71 6.83 8.59
N ALA A 49 -6.44 6.51 8.32
CA ALA A 49 -5.59 5.81 9.29
C ALA A 49 -5.23 6.73 10.46
N LEU A 50 -4.87 7.98 10.18
CA LEU A 50 -4.60 9.00 11.21
C LEU A 50 -5.84 9.32 12.02
N ASP A 51 -6.99 9.50 11.38
CA ASP A 51 -8.27 9.76 12.03
C ASP A 51 -8.65 8.61 12.97
N ARG A 52 -8.40 7.36 12.57
CA ARG A 52 -8.59 6.18 13.45
C ARG A 52 -7.68 6.23 14.68
N VAL A 53 -6.39 6.49 14.49
CA VAL A 53 -5.45 6.61 15.63
C VAL A 53 -5.84 7.78 16.54
N CYS A 54 -6.19 8.93 15.96
CA CYS A 54 -6.68 10.09 16.71
C CYS A 54 -7.97 9.77 17.49
N ALA A 55 -8.91 9.03 16.89
CA ALA A 55 -10.12 8.60 17.56
C ALA A 55 -9.83 7.63 18.72
N GLU A 56 -8.92 6.67 18.53
CA GLU A 56 -8.47 5.75 19.60
C GLU A 56 -7.83 6.52 20.76
N LEU A 57 -6.96 7.48 20.47
CA LEU A 57 -6.32 8.33 21.49
C LEU A 57 -7.30 9.29 22.17
N ALA A 58 -8.28 9.83 21.45
CA ALA A 58 -9.31 10.69 22.01
C ALA A 58 -10.27 9.93 22.94
N MET A 59 -10.35 8.61 22.78
CA MET A 59 -11.18 7.74 23.62
C MET A 59 -10.45 7.21 24.87
N GLU A 60 -9.17 7.58 25.10
CA GLU A 60 -8.52 7.36 26.39
C GLU A 60 -8.87 8.50 27.37
N PRO A 61 -9.76 8.27 28.36
CA PRO A 61 -10.10 9.31 29.31
C PRO A 61 -9.00 9.35 30.39
N GLY A 62 -8.31 10.49 30.46
CA GLY A 62 -7.69 10.92 31.72
C GLY A 62 -6.18 10.72 31.87
N ARG A 63 -5.37 11.34 30.99
CA ARG A 63 -4.07 11.83 31.47
C ARG A 63 -4.27 13.23 32.05
N SER A 64 -4.82 13.28 33.26
CA SER A 64 -4.76 14.48 34.10
C SER A 64 -3.31 14.94 34.20
N SER A 65 -3.03 16.14 33.69
CA SER A 65 -1.73 16.79 33.86
C SER A 65 -1.39 16.87 35.36
N PRO A 66 -0.13 16.62 35.77
CA PRO A 66 0.25 16.86 37.14
C PRO A 66 0.19 18.36 37.39
N SER A 67 -0.75 18.79 38.25
CA SER A 67 -0.75 20.15 38.79
C SER A 67 0.57 20.36 39.53
N CYS A 68 1.19 21.50 39.26
CA CYS A 68 2.29 22.05 40.03
C CYS A 68 1.91 22.23 41.51
#